data_AF-A0A523E3Q1-F1
#
_entry.id   AF-A0A523E3Q1-F1
#
_cell.length_a   1.000
_cell.length_b   1.000
_cell.length_c   1.000
_cell.angle_alpha   90.00
_cell.angle_beta   90.00
_cell.angle_gamma   90.00
#
_symmetry.space_group_name_H-M   'P 1'
#
loop_
_entity.id
_entity.type
_entity.pdbx_description
1 polymer ?
#
loop_
_entity_poly.entity_id
_entity_poly.type
_entity_poly.pdbx_seq_one_letter_code
_entity_poly.pdbx_strand_id
1 'polypeptide(L)'
;MSGGPRPDNYEFSYLSIARVDELEPFRLTGDIEIEISFKNYRQAEILSYLSSVERIDSHSIRYIAKDMVEASMFAQFVNNYQPGLSP
;
A
#
# COMPACT_ATOMS: atom_id res chain seq x y z
N MET A 1 -34.32 -1.10 -18.08
CA MET A 1 -33.41 -1.44 -16.96
C MET A 1 -33.29 -0.19 -16.09
N SER A 2 -34.11 -0.10 -15.03
CA SER A 2 -34.15 1.07 -14.14
C SER A 2 -33.06 0.90 -13.07
N GLY A 3 -32.05 1.77 -13.10
CA GLY A 3 -31.09 1.87 -12.00
C GLY A 3 -31.80 2.41 -10.77
N GLY A 4 -32.03 1.56 -9.78
CA GLY A 4 -32.60 1.95 -8.50
C GLY A 4 -31.76 3.05 -7.83
N PRO A 5 -32.36 3.83 -6.92
CA PRO A 5 -31.66 4.90 -6.23
C PRO A 5 -30.42 4.33 -5.54
N ARG A 6 -29.28 5.01 -5.72
CA ARG A 6 -28.06 4.68 -4.97
C ARG A 6 -28.37 4.91 -3.48
N PRO A 7 -28.10 3.95 -2.59
CA PRO A 7 -28.26 4.16 -1.15
C PRO A 7 -27.47 5.40 -0.74
N ASP A 8 -28.03 6.19 0.17
CA ASP A 8 -27.28 7.31 0.73
C ASP A 8 -26.08 6.80 1.54
N ASN A 9 -25.11 7.68 1.79
CA ASN A 9 -23.86 7.28 2.45
C ASN A 9 -24.08 6.75 3.88
N TYR A 10 -25.24 7.04 4.50
CA TYR A 10 -25.55 6.61 5.85
C TYR A 10 -25.99 5.14 5.85
N GLU A 11 -26.82 4.70 4.91
CA GLU A 11 -27.28 3.30 4.82
C GLU A 11 -26.12 2.29 4.72
N PHE A 12 -25.06 2.62 3.96
CA PHE A 12 -23.89 1.76 3.85
C PHE A 12 -23.15 1.58 5.18
N SER A 13 -22.95 2.67 5.93
CA SER A 13 -22.24 2.60 7.22
C SER A 13 -22.99 1.76 8.26
N TYR A 14 -24.33 1.88 8.31
CA TYR A 14 -25.18 1.09 9.20
C TYR A 14 -25.14 -0.40 8.84
N LEU A 15 -25.22 -0.73 7.56
CA LEU A 15 -25.10 -2.11 7.08
C LEU A 15 -23.71 -2.72 7.37
N SER A 16 -22.65 -1.93 7.28
CA SER A 16 -21.30 -2.38 7.63
C SER A 16 -21.14 -2.67 9.11
N ILE A 17 -21.67 -1.81 9.99
CA ILE A 17 -21.60 -2.03 11.45
C ILE A 17 -22.45 -3.24 11.85
N ALA A 18 -23.64 -3.40 11.25
CA ALA A 18 -24.51 -4.54 11.54
C ALA A 18 -23.90 -5.90 11.20
N ARG A 19 -22.89 -5.94 10.32
CA ARG A 19 -22.17 -7.15 9.90
C ARG A 19 -20.74 -7.23 10.44
N VAL A 20 -20.35 -6.40 11.41
CA VAL A 20 -18.97 -6.36 11.90
C VAL A 20 -18.50 -7.70 12.44
N ASP A 21 -19.40 -8.48 13.05
CA ASP A 21 -19.11 -9.81 13.60
C ASP A 21 -18.85 -10.87 12.50
N GLU A 22 -19.26 -10.60 11.26
CA GLU A 22 -18.99 -11.44 10.09
C GLU A 22 -17.65 -11.07 9.41
N LEU A 23 -17.02 -9.96 9.80
CA LEU A 23 -15.78 -9.47 9.21
C LEU A 23 -14.58 -9.96 10.00
N GLU A 24 -13.76 -10.80 9.38
CA GLU A 24 -12.50 -11.22 9.97
C GLU A 24 -11.35 -10.26 9.59
N PRO A 25 -10.52 -9.84 10.57
CA PRO A 25 -9.35 -9.03 10.26
C PRO A 25 -8.37 -9.79 9.36
N PHE A 26 -7.99 -9.18 8.24
CA PHE A 26 -6.91 -9.70 7.42
C PHE A 26 -5.57 -9.51 8.15
N ARG A 27 -4.96 -10.62 8.57
CA ARG A 27 -3.70 -10.63 9.32
C ARG A 27 -2.60 -11.25 8.50
N LEU A 28 -1.57 -10.46 8.21
CA LEU A 28 -0.29 -10.95 7.71
C LEU A 28 0.65 -11.15 8.91
N THR A 29 1.25 -12.34 8.99
CA THR A 29 2.13 -12.73 10.10
C THR A 29 3.53 -13.03 9.60
N GLY A 30 4.54 -12.60 10.34
CA GLY A 30 5.94 -12.74 9.95
C GLY A 30 6.37 -11.67 8.94
N ASP A 31 7.48 -11.95 8.28
CA ASP A 31 8.04 -11.04 7.27
C ASP A 31 7.07 -10.88 6.09
N ILE A 32 6.87 -9.64 5.68
CA ILE A 32 5.98 -9.23 4.61
C ILE A 32 6.81 -8.76 3.43
N GLU A 33 6.66 -9.48 2.33
CA GLU A 33 7.19 -9.08 1.04
C GLU A 33 6.29 -8.04 0.38
N ILE A 34 6.88 -6.94 -0.07
CA ILE A 34 6.18 -5.89 -0.79
C ILE A 34 6.88 -5.70 -2.13
N GLU A 35 6.08 -5.76 -3.17
CA GLU A 35 6.48 -5.38 -4.53
C GLU A 35 5.84 -4.03 -4.88
N ILE A 36 6.66 -3.07 -5.32
CA ILE A 36 6.20 -1.74 -5.70
C ILE A 36 6.65 -1.45 -7.12
N SER A 37 5.69 -1.22 -8.01
CA SER A 37 5.93 -0.78 -9.38
C SER A 37 5.73 0.72 -9.53
N PHE A 38 6.68 1.37 -10.18
CA PHE A 38 6.70 2.80 -10.43
C PHE A 38 6.34 3.13 -11.87
N LYS A 39 5.78 4.33 -12.07
CA LYS A 39 5.55 4.86 -13.43
C LYS A 39 6.85 5.22 -14.15
N ASN A 40 7.92 5.50 -13.42
CA ASN A 40 9.20 5.92 -13.99
C ASN A 40 10.34 5.05 -13.43
N TYR A 41 11.17 4.51 -14.34
CA TYR A 41 12.31 3.65 -14.00
C TYR A 41 13.30 4.26 -12.99
N ARG A 42 13.44 5.60 -12.98
CA ARG A 42 14.42 6.30 -12.13
C ARG A 42 14.15 6.09 -10.64
N GLN A 43 12.90 5.93 -10.25
CA GLN A 43 12.52 5.68 -8.85
C GLN A 43 13.02 4.32 -8.39
N ALA A 44 12.80 3.27 -9.20
CA ALA A 44 13.31 1.93 -8.95
C ALA A 44 14.85 1.91 -8.92
N GLU A 45 15.50 2.63 -9.83
CA GLU A 45 16.96 2.74 -9.88
C GLU A 45 17.55 3.37 -8.60
N ILE A 46 17.04 4.52 -8.17
CA ILE A 46 17.55 5.21 -6.97
C ILE A 46 17.35 4.35 -5.72
N LEU A 47 16.17 3.75 -5.55
CA LEU A 47 15.87 2.93 -4.37
C LEU A 47 16.72 1.66 -4.33
N SER A 48 17.17 1.15 -5.47
CA SER A 48 18.05 -0.02 -5.56
C SER A 48 19.45 0.21 -4.97
N TYR A 49 19.82 1.45 -4.65
CA TYR A 49 21.06 1.74 -3.93
C TYR A 49 20.98 1.40 -2.43
N LEU A 50 19.77 1.22 -1.88
CA LEU A 50 19.60 0.74 -0.50
C LEU A 50 19.82 -0.77 -0.47
N SER A 51 20.73 -1.25 0.38
CA SER A 51 21.05 -2.69 0.48
C SER A 51 19.87 -3.56 0.94
N SER A 52 18.84 -2.95 1.53
CA SER A 52 17.61 -3.62 1.94
C SER A 52 16.58 -3.76 0.83
N VAL A 53 16.83 -3.18 -0.35
CA VAL A 53 15.90 -3.16 -1.49
C VAL A 53 16.48 -3.95 -2.65
N GLU A 54 15.70 -4.88 -3.18
CA GLU A 54 16.02 -5.62 -4.39
C GLU A 54 15.32 -4.97 -5.60
N ARG A 55 16.05 -4.73 -6.70
CA ARG A 55 15.45 -4.31 -7.97
C ARG A 55 15.12 -5.54 -8.80
N ILE A 56 13.83 -5.83 -8.95
CA ILE A 56 13.35 -7.04 -9.64
C ILE A 56 13.05 -6.80 -11.13
N ASP A 57 12.74 -5.55 -11.52
CA ASP A 57 12.64 -5.17 -12.93
C ASP A 57 13.06 -3.69 -13.16
N SER A 58 12.90 -3.19 -14.38
CA SER A 58 13.21 -1.80 -14.75
C SER A 58 12.47 -0.71 -13.95
N HIS A 59 11.25 -0.99 -13.50
CA HIS A 59 10.27 -0.14 -12.84
C HIS A 59 9.79 -0.69 -11.48
N SER A 60 10.20 -1.89 -11.05
CA SER A 60 9.70 -2.53 -9.83
C SER A 60 10.82 -2.90 -8.85
N ILE A 61 10.52 -2.77 -7.56
CA ILE A 61 11.40 -3.17 -6.46
C ILE A 61 10.69 -4.15 -5.53
N ARG A 62 11.47 -4.93 -4.79
CA ARG A 62 11.04 -5.76 -3.66
C ARG A 62 11.69 -5.26 -2.37
N TYR A 63 10.90 -5.26 -1.30
CA TYR A 63 11.35 -5.00 0.06
C TYR A 63 10.72 -6.01 1.03
N ILE A 64 11.50 -6.49 1.99
CA ILE A 64 11.06 -7.40 3.05
C ILE A 64 10.93 -6.60 4.34
N ALA A 65 9.70 -6.39 4.79
CA ALA A 65 9.38 -5.74 6.05
C ALA A 65 9.15 -6.80 7.15
N LYS A 66 9.49 -6.52 8.40
CA LYS A 66 9.26 -7.47 9.52
C LYS A 66 7.80 -7.58 9.95
N ASP A 67 7.01 -6.56 9.64
CA ASP A 67 5.59 -6.44 10.01
C ASP A 67 4.85 -5.43 9.11
N MET A 68 3.52 -5.36 9.25
CA MET A 68 2.68 -4.44 8.47
C MET A 68 2.93 -2.96 8.78
N VAL A 69 3.47 -2.66 9.97
CA VAL A 69 3.76 -1.28 10.35
C VAL A 69 4.95 -0.80 9.54
N GLU A 70 6.04 -1.57 9.52
CA GLU A 70 7.22 -1.28 8.70
C GLU A 70 6.88 -1.24 7.20
N ALA A 71 6.06 -2.18 6.73
CA ALA A 71 5.57 -2.19 5.36
C ALA A 71 4.88 -0.87 4.96
N SER A 72 3.98 -0.39 5.83
CA SER A 72 3.25 0.86 5.60
C SER A 72 4.15 2.11 5.65
N MET A 73 5.16 2.10 6.53
CA MET A 73 6.13 3.19 6.63
C MET A 73 7.03 3.25 5.39
N PHE A 74 7.50 2.11 4.91
CA PHE A 74 8.28 2.04 3.68
C PHE A 74 7.47 2.53 2.47
N ALA A 75 6.22 2.09 2.34
CA ALA A 75 5.32 2.56 1.28
C ALA A 75 5.06 4.07 1.36
N GLN A 76 4.90 4.64 2.56
CA GLN A 76 4.78 6.10 2.73
C GLN A 76 6.05 6.84 2.34
N PHE A 77 7.21 6.36 2.78
CA PHE A 77 8.50 6.94 2.43
C PHE A 77 8.68 6.98 0.90
N VAL A 78 8.46 5.85 0.24
CA VAL A 78 8.60 5.72 -1.21
C VAL A 78 7.67 6.66 -1.99
N ASN A 79 6.44 6.88 -1.52
CA ASN A 79 5.50 7.78 -2.18
C ASN A 79 5.82 9.27 -1.95
N ASN A 80 6.37 9.61 -0.79
CA ASN A 80 6.58 11.01 -0.38
C ASN A 80 8.01 11.49 -0.58
N TYR A 81 8.96 10.61 -0.90
CA TYR A 81 10.35 10.99 -1.12
C TYR A 81 10.47 11.93 -2.33
N GLN A 82 10.58 13.23 -2.04
CA GLN A 82 10.88 14.26 -3.00
C GLN A 82 12.27 14.82 -2.66
N PRO A 83 13.31 14.52 -3.46
CA PRO A 83 14.67 15.00 -3.19
C PRO A 83 14.84 16.53 -3.24
N GLY A 84 13.79 17.28 -3.59
CA GLY A 84 13.77 18.76 -3.66
C GLY A 84 12.93 19.47 -2.60
N LEU A 85 12.41 18.78 -1.57
CA LEU A 85 11.72 19.44 -0.47
C LEU A 85 12.71 20.31 0.32
N SER A 86 12.56 21.62 0.20
CA SER A 86 13.21 22.58 1.11
C SER A 86 12.46 22.58 2.45
N PRO A 87 13.14 22.86 3.59
CA PRO A 87 12.54 22.83 4.93
C PRO A 87 11.28 23.68 5.07
#